data_AF-A0A351J0L4-F1
#
_entry.id   AF-A0A351J0L4-F1
#
_cell.length_a   1.000
_cell.length_b   1.000
_cell.length_c   1.000
_cell.angle_alpha   90.00
_cell.angle_beta   90.00
_cell.angle_gamma   90.00
#
_symmetry.space_group_name_H-M   'P 1'
#
loop_
_entity.id
_entity.type
_entity.pdbx_description
1 polymer ?
#
loop_
_entity_poly.entity_id
_entity_poly.type
_entity_poly.pdbx_seq_one_letter_code
_entity_poly.pdbx_strand_id
1 'polypeptide(L)'
;RIEAPIPGKEAVGIEVPNKKVDIVYVRQLIDTDEFRNAPGKLTTCLGMDVAGKPIFCDLAKMPHLLVAGATGMGKSACINSLLT
;
A
#
# COMPACT_ATOMS: atom_id res chain seq x y z
N ARG A 1 6.42 -14.49 -5.78
CA ARG A 1 6.33 -13.70 -7.04
C ARG A 1 7.73 -13.50 -7.58
N ILE A 2 7.93 -13.54 -8.89
CA ILE A 2 9.24 -13.26 -9.51
C ILE A 2 9.21 -11.82 -10.00
N GLU A 3 10.14 -10.99 -9.53
CA GLU A 3 10.38 -9.64 -10.03
C GLU A 3 11.65 -9.64 -10.87
N ALA A 4 11.52 -9.42 -12.17
CA ALA A 4 12.65 -9.37 -13.10
C ALA A 4 12.53 -8.13 -13.99
N PRO A 5 13.61 -7.33 -14.18
CA PRO A 5 14.83 -7.15 -13.37
C PRO A 5 14.64 -6.13 -12.22
N ILE A 6 15.44 -6.23 -11.16
CA ILE A 6 15.45 -5.20 -10.09
C ILE A 6 16.02 -3.89 -10.66
N PRO A 7 15.31 -2.75 -10.56
CA PRO A 7 15.82 -1.47 -11.06
C PRO A 7 17.22 -1.15 -10.51
N GLY A 8 18.18 -0.96 -11.41
CA GLY A 8 19.57 -0.62 -11.06
C GLY A 8 20.44 -1.79 -10.58
N LYS A 9 20.00 -3.04 -10.69
CA LYS A 9 20.83 -4.23 -10.36
C LYS A 9 20.71 -5.32 -11.43
N GLU A 10 21.80 -6.00 -11.74
CA GLU A 10 21.79 -7.23 -12.57
C GLU A 10 21.33 -8.45 -11.74
N ALA A 11 20.12 -8.37 -11.20
CA ALA A 11 19.55 -9.40 -10.34
C ALA A 11 18.04 -9.57 -10.56
N VAL A 12 17.55 -10.77 -10.27
CA VAL A 12 16.13 -11.12 -10.23
C VAL A 12 15.69 -11.25 -8.78
N GLY A 13 14.61 -10.56 -8.42
CA GLY A 13 13.98 -10.67 -7.11
C GLY A 13 13.01 -11.86 -7.08
N ILE A 14 13.06 -12.65 -6.00
CA ILE A 14 12.08 -13.70 -5.75
C ILE A 14 11.42 -13.41 -4.40
N GLU A 15 10.16 -12.99 -4.44
CA GLU A 15 9.34 -12.80 -3.25
C GLU A 15 8.76 -14.15 -2.81
N VAL A 16 9.13 -14.59 -1.61
CA VAL A 16 8.60 -15.80 -0.97
C VAL A 16 7.65 -15.36 0.14
N PRO A 17 6.40 -15.86 0.17
CA PRO A 17 5.48 -15.56 1.26
C PRO A 17 6.07 -15.96 2.61
N ASN A 18 5.88 -15.10 3.61
CA ASN A 18 6.23 -15.46 4.99
C ASN A 18 5.38 -16.65 5.46
N LYS A 19 5.97 -17.51 6.30
CA LYS A 19 5.25 -18.65 6.90
C LYS A 19 4.05 -18.21 7.73
N LYS A 20 4.13 -17.03 8.34
CA LYS A 20 3.05 -16.36 9.05
C LYS A 20 2.87 -14.98 8.44
N VAL A 21 1.65 -14.66 8.05
CA VAL A 21 1.31 -13.34 7.51
C VAL A 21 0.93 -12.43 8.68
N ASP A 22 1.53 -11.25 8.73
CA ASP A 22 1.20 -10.22 9.71
C ASP A 22 0.09 -9.31 9.18
N ILE A 23 -0.85 -8.95 10.06
CA ILE A 23 -1.96 -8.06 9.71
C ILE A 23 -1.45 -6.63 9.74
N VAL A 24 -1.65 -5.91 8.64
CA VAL A 24 -1.41 -4.47 8.55
C VAL A 24 -2.67 -3.74 9.01
N TYR A 25 -2.60 -3.09 10.16
CA TYR A 25 -3.73 -2.30 10.67
C TYR A 25 -3.66 -0.86 10.15
N VAL A 26 -4.77 -0.36 9.59
CA VAL A 26 -4.87 1.04 9.11
C VAL A 26 -4.47 2.03 10.20
N ARG A 27 -4.84 1.76 11.46
CA ARG A 27 -4.49 2.60 12.60
C ARG A 27 -2.99 2.83 12.75
N GLN A 28 -2.18 1.79 12.51
CA GLN A 28 -0.72 1.87 12.59
C GLN A 28 -0.11 2.80 11.53
N LEU A 29 -0.82 2.99 10.42
CA LEU A 29 -0.38 3.81 9.29
C LEU A 29 -0.82 5.27 9.48
N ILE A 30 -2.09 5.49 9.82
CA ILE A 30 -2.62 6.86 10.00
C ILE A 30 -2.12 7.55 11.27
N ASP A 31 -1.60 6.80 12.24
CA ASP A 31 -0.97 7.37 13.44
C ASP A 31 0.46 7.83 13.24
N THR A 32 1.05 7.57 12.07
CA THR A 32 2.40 8.05 11.75
C THR A 32 2.42 9.57 11.54
N ASP A 33 3.55 10.19 11.89
CA ASP A 33 3.77 11.62 11.64
C ASP A 33 3.77 11.93 10.13
N GLU A 34 4.20 10.99 9.29
CA GLU A 34 4.18 11.12 7.82
C GLU A 34 2.74 11.31 7.30
N PHE A 35 1.79 10.52 7.80
CA PHE A 35 0.38 10.67 7.41
C PHE A 35 -0.25 11.92 8.03
N ARG A 36 -0.05 12.15 9.33
CA ARG A 36 -0.68 13.27 10.07
C ARG A 36 -0.23 14.64 9.58
N ASN A 37 1.03 14.75 9.14
CA ASN A 37 1.59 15.99 8.62
C ASN A 37 1.53 16.07 7.09
N ALA A 38 0.84 15.14 6.42
CA ALA A 38 0.71 15.16 4.98
C ALA A 38 -0.04 16.42 4.52
N PRO A 39 0.49 17.18 3.55
CA PRO A 39 -0.13 18.45 3.14
C PRO A 39 -1.40 18.26 2.29
N GLY A 40 -1.57 17.08 1.68
CA GLY A 40 -2.69 16.78 0.80
C GLY A 40 -3.95 16.47 1.59
N LYS A 41 -5.03 17.22 1.35
CA LYS A 41 -6.35 16.96 1.98
C LYS A 41 -6.97 15.62 1.56
N LEU A 42 -6.49 15.04 0.46
CA LEU A 42 -6.89 13.74 -0.06
C LEU A 42 -5.75 12.72 0.05
N THR A 43 -4.87 12.89 1.04
CA THR A 43 -3.89 11.86 1.40
C THR A 43 -4.63 10.66 1.97
N THR A 44 -4.38 9.49 1.40
CA THR A 44 -5.04 8.23 1.75
C THR A 44 -4.00 7.15 2.00
N CYS A 45 -4.41 6.15 2.78
CA CYS A 45 -3.55 5.04 3.18
C CYS A 45 -3.79 3.81 2.31
N LEU A 46 -2.73 3.31 1.65
CA LEU A 46 -2.81 2.11 0.81
C LEU A 46 -2.37 0.84 1.56
N GLY A 47 -1.39 0.94 2.46
CA GLY A 47 -0.85 -0.20 3.18
C GLY A 47 0.64 -0.08 3.46
N MET A 48 1.35 -1.21 3.41
CA MET A 48 2.80 -1.28 3.54
C MET A 48 3.42 -1.93 2.30
N ASP A 49 4.65 -1.56 1.98
CA ASP A 49 5.45 -2.28 0.99
C ASP A 49 6.04 -3.58 1.57
N VAL A 50 6.78 -4.31 0.72
CA VAL A 50 7.43 -5.58 1.09
C VAL A 50 8.54 -5.42 2.15
N ALA A 51 9.02 -4.20 2.39
CA ALA A 51 10.00 -3.88 3.44
C ALA A 51 9.31 -3.40 4.74
N GLY A 52 7.98 -3.37 4.78
CA GLY A 52 7.20 -2.90 5.93
C GLY A 52 7.10 -1.37 6.02
N LYS A 53 7.49 -0.64 4.98
CA LYS A 53 7.37 0.83 4.95
C LYS A 53 5.93 1.21 4.63
N PRO A 54 5.32 2.16 5.38
CA PRO A 54 4.02 2.73 5.04
C PRO A 54 4.00 3.31 3.62
N ILE A 55 2.91 3.08 2.91
CA ILE A 55 2.64 3.65 1.60
C ILE A 55 1.36 4.47 1.66
N PHE A 56 1.53 5.77 1.40
CA PHE A 56 0.46 6.76 1.29
C PHE A 56 0.36 7.26 -0.14
N CYS A 57 -0.82 7.71 -0.53
CA CYS A 57 -1.01 8.37 -1.82
C CYS A 57 -1.95 9.57 -1.72
N ASP A 58 -1.71 10.60 -2.52
CA ASP A 58 -2.57 11.79 -2.58
C ASP A 58 -3.47 11.69 -3.81
N LEU A 59 -4.77 11.50 -3.58
CA LEU A 59 -5.77 11.38 -4.64
C LEU A 59 -5.87 12.68 -5.47
N ALA A 60 -5.48 13.84 -4.93
CA ALA A 60 -5.45 15.08 -5.71
C ALA A 60 -4.42 15.02 -6.84
N LYS A 61 -3.34 14.25 -6.68
CA LYS A 61 -2.31 14.04 -7.71
C LYS A 61 -2.68 12.91 -8.69
N MET A 62 -3.64 12.07 -8.31
CA MET A 62 -4.19 10.98 -9.10
C MET A 62 -5.72 11.14 -9.11
N PRO A 63 -6.25 12.13 -9.85
CA PRO A 63 -7.60 12.65 -9.64
C PRO A 63 -8.71 11.61 -9.78
N HIS A 64 -8.41 10.46 -10.39
CA HIS A 64 -9.28 9.30 -10.47
C HIS A 64 -8.50 8.03 -10.16
N LEU A 65 -9.14 7.07 -9.51
CA LEU A 65 -8.57 5.79 -9.10
C LEU A 65 -9.45 4.63 -9.59
N LEU A 66 -8.83 3.61 -10.21
CA LEU A 66 -9.48 2.35 -10.58
C LEU A 66 -9.04 1.23 -9.61
N VAL A 67 -9.98 0.63 -8.91
CA VAL A 67 -9.75 -0.53 -8.04
C VAL A 67 -10.46 -1.76 -8.62
N ALA A 68 -9.71 -2.79 -9.03
CA ALA A 68 -10.23 -3.98 -9.68
C ALA A 68 -9.60 -5.28 -9.10
N GLY A 69 -10.26 -6.43 -9.30
CA GLY A 69 -9.86 -7.73 -8.75
C GLY A 69 -11.05 -8.65 -8.47
N ALA A 70 -10.81 -9.93 -8.16
CA ALA A 70 -11.87 -10.92 -7.88
C ALA A 70 -12.45 -10.79 -6.45
N THR A 71 -13.57 -11.46 -6.18
CA THR A 71 -14.18 -11.54 -4.84
C THR A 71 -13.19 -12.10 -3.83
N GLY A 72 -13.14 -11.53 -2.61
CA GLY A 72 -12.23 -11.96 -1.56
C GLY A 72 -10.80 -11.38 -1.64
N MET A 73 -10.44 -10.63 -2.68
CA MET A 73 -9.10 -10.02 -2.82
C MET A 73 -8.92 -8.69 -2.08
N GLY A 74 -9.84 -8.32 -1.19
CA GLY A 74 -9.68 -7.12 -0.33
C GLY A 74 -10.10 -5.78 -0.95
N LYS A 75 -10.76 -5.74 -2.12
CA LYS A 75 -11.21 -4.48 -2.76
C LYS A 75 -12.07 -3.59 -1.85
N SER A 76 -13.09 -4.16 -1.19
CA SER A 76 -13.95 -3.39 -0.29
C SER A 76 -13.20 -2.90 0.95
N ALA A 77 -12.26 -3.70 1.45
CA ALA A 77 -11.40 -3.30 2.56
C ALA A 77 -10.48 -2.14 2.16
N CYS A 78 -9.90 -2.18 0.96
CA CYS A 78 -9.11 -1.09 0.38
C CYS A 78 -9.95 0.19 0.25
N ILE A 79 -11.17 0.13 -0.29
CA ILE A 79 -12.02 1.33 -0.39
C ILE A 79 -12.29 1.93 1.00
N ASN A 80 -12.58 1.10 2.00
CA ASN A 80 -12.81 1.57 3.36
C ASN A 80 -11.56 2.20 3.99
N SER A 81 -10.36 1.72 3.68
CA SER A 81 -9.12 2.35 4.15
C SER A 81 -8.84 3.70 3.50
N LEU A 82 -9.40 3.97 2.32
CA LEU A 82 -9.33 5.30 1.69
C LEU A 82 -10.32 6.31 2.30
N LEU A 83 -11.39 5.83 2.94
CA LEU A 83 -12.44 6.66 3.54
C LEU A 83 -12.19 7.03 5.02
N THR A 84 -11.23 6.36 5.67
CA THR A 84 -10.92 6.51 7.10
C THR A 84 -9.76 7.48 7.31
#